data_AF-A0A257ESI2-F1
#
_entry.id   AF-A0A257ESI2-F1
#
_cell.length_a   1.000
_cell.length_b   1.000
_cell.length_c   1.000
_cell.angle_alpha   90.00
_cell.angle_beta   90.00
_cell.angle_gamma   90.00
#
_symmetry.space_group_name_H-M   'P 1'
#
loop_
_entity.id
_entity.type
_entity.pdbx_description
1 polymer ?
#
loop_
_entity_poly.entity_id
_entity_poly.type
_entity_poly.pdbx_seq_one_letter_code
_entity_poly.pdbx_strand_id
1 'polypeptide(L)'
;MLDTAYPRVIPGPPRPSRILTPQDLSRHHGRERHVVAGAGALMLRLGAGDRLTVVNDEGGQIAELVATDPHGRIDAAVLGQAANSGAEGLKAMLALGDAAGSGMAQLRRGIAARGIDLGAAGALRLFAPDTPAGARAELTALDDGWLILAAPGLPMAPEAQDTATPITLLIQRANPRAVGRFDLPDPLADPLLDLRVKSATAESYFVKAGDYIQIIDVDGRQCTDFQCFDARKLDRGVQHALDVTTSRTLMGHAYSMPGLHSKYYDQDWVPLVEVVQDTVGRHDAFAMACASKYYDEIGYPGHANCSDNFNAALSPHGIEVRPGWMAVNLFFNTNIDAHGVLISDEPWSRPGDYVLFRALTDIVCVNSACPDDTSPANGWYLSDIHVRTYSGAQSFSRSIAYRPTPESEPKMTKETAFHAPISAKTRNMVEYKGYWLPQVYSAHGSIEEYWACREKAVVLDLSPLRKFEVTGPDAEALMQWVLTRDMKKLSVGQVVYSAMCYPHGGMIDDGTVFRLGRDNFRWIGGDDYSGIWLREQAEKLGLRVMVRSSTDQLHNLAVQG
;
A
#
# COMPACT_ATOMS: atom_id res chain seq x y z
N MET A 1 -53.56 15.35 16.98
CA MET A 1 -53.38 15.90 15.61
C MET A 1 -52.47 14.97 14.83
N LEU A 2 -53.03 13.99 14.12
CA LEU A 2 -52.40 13.37 12.95
C LEU A 2 -53.56 12.99 12.00
N ASP A 3 -54.31 14.00 11.55
CA ASP A 3 -55.20 13.90 10.40
C ASP A 3 -54.35 14.02 9.12
N THR A 4 -53.59 12.98 8.80
CA THR A 4 -52.99 12.86 7.47
C THR A 4 -53.72 11.76 6.72
N ALA A 5 -54.41 12.15 5.64
CA ALA A 5 -55.05 11.23 4.71
C ALA A 5 -54.05 10.18 4.24
N TYR A 6 -54.44 8.89 4.31
CA TYR A 6 -53.69 7.81 3.68
C TYR A 6 -53.37 8.20 2.23
N PRO A 7 -52.14 7.93 1.73
CA PRO A 7 -51.76 8.28 0.37
C PRO A 7 -52.73 7.63 -0.62
N ARG A 8 -53.14 8.41 -1.61
CA ARG A 8 -54.09 8.01 -2.66
C ARG A 8 -53.48 6.84 -3.44
N VAL A 9 -54.06 5.65 -3.35
CA VAL A 9 -53.64 4.47 -4.14
C VAL A 9 -53.90 4.77 -5.62
N ILE A 10 -52.84 4.81 -6.42
CA ILE A 10 -52.92 5.01 -7.87
C ILE A 10 -53.02 3.61 -8.52
N PRO A 11 -54.13 3.26 -9.19
CA PRO A 11 -54.26 1.97 -9.88
C PRO A 11 -53.31 1.88 -11.08
N GLY A 12 -52.60 0.75 -11.18
CA GLY A 12 -51.62 0.44 -12.23
C GLY A 12 -50.47 -0.42 -11.69
N PRO A 13 -49.64 -1.05 -12.54
CA PRO A 13 -48.42 -1.69 -12.08
C PRO A 13 -47.54 -0.64 -11.37
N PRO A 14 -46.93 -0.98 -10.22
CA PRO A 14 -46.04 -0.05 -9.51
C PRO A 14 -44.99 0.47 -10.48
N ARG A 15 -44.81 1.78 -10.53
CA ARG A 15 -43.67 2.35 -11.25
C ARG A 15 -42.41 1.91 -10.52
N PRO A 16 -41.35 1.47 -11.23
CA PRO A 16 -40.07 1.20 -10.61
C PRO A 16 -39.66 2.40 -9.77
N SER A 17 -39.27 2.16 -8.51
CA SER A 17 -38.68 3.18 -7.66
C SER A 17 -37.52 3.81 -8.42
N ARG A 18 -37.60 5.11 -8.70
CA ARG A 18 -36.47 5.84 -9.29
C ARG A 18 -35.53 6.21 -8.14
N ILE A 19 -34.36 5.59 -8.11
CA ILE A 19 -33.27 6.06 -7.24
C ILE A 19 -32.92 7.47 -7.69
N LEU A 20 -33.17 8.44 -6.81
CA LEU A 20 -32.67 9.80 -6.98
C LEU A 20 -31.26 9.84 -6.41
N THR A 21 -30.28 9.39 -7.19
CA THR A 21 -28.88 9.69 -6.91
C THR A 21 -28.66 11.17 -7.16
N PRO A 22 -28.08 11.93 -6.21
CA PRO A 22 -27.66 13.30 -6.49
C PRO A 22 -26.71 13.27 -7.68
N GLN A 23 -27.12 13.88 -8.80
CA GLN A 23 -26.19 14.16 -9.89
C GLN A 23 -25.06 15.03 -9.30
N ASP A 24 -23.82 14.69 -9.64
CA ASP A 24 -22.60 15.46 -9.31
C ASP A 24 -22.02 15.32 -7.89
N LEU A 25 -22.48 14.37 -7.06
CA LEU A 25 -21.68 13.94 -5.89
C LEU A 25 -20.51 13.06 -6.33
N SER A 26 -19.40 13.69 -6.72
CA SER A 26 -18.11 13.02 -6.82
C SER A 26 -17.67 12.54 -5.43
N ARG A 27 -17.53 11.22 -5.24
CA ARG A 27 -16.99 10.58 -4.02
C ARG A 27 -15.59 11.07 -3.66
N HIS A 28 -14.84 11.47 -4.68
CA HIS A 28 -13.56 12.14 -4.49
C HIS A 28 -13.86 13.63 -4.38
N HIS A 29 -13.63 14.22 -3.21
CA HIS A 29 -13.66 15.68 -3.01
C HIS A 29 -12.54 16.42 -3.80
N GLY A 30 -11.97 15.76 -4.81
CA GLY A 30 -10.77 16.17 -5.54
C GLY A 30 -9.49 16.11 -4.72
N ARG A 31 -9.53 15.61 -3.47
CA ARG A 31 -8.37 15.55 -2.59
C ARG A 31 -7.60 14.26 -2.78
N GLU A 32 -6.35 14.39 -3.17
CA GLU A 32 -5.40 13.29 -3.27
C GLU A 32 -4.20 13.58 -2.38
N ARG A 33 -3.63 12.51 -1.82
CA ARG A 33 -2.39 12.54 -1.06
C ARG A 33 -1.46 11.50 -1.66
N HIS A 34 -0.26 11.93 -2.03
CA HIS A 34 0.80 11.09 -2.56
C HIS A 34 2.05 11.27 -1.72
N VAL A 35 2.75 10.20 -1.39
CA VAL A 35 4.00 10.27 -0.61
C VAL A 35 5.16 9.79 -1.49
N VAL A 36 6.12 10.67 -1.73
CA VAL A 36 7.39 10.31 -2.39
C VAL A 36 8.36 9.92 -1.30
N ALA A 37 8.80 8.65 -1.29
CA ALA A 37 9.84 8.20 -0.36
C ALA A 37 11.15 8.97 -0.59
N GLY A 38 11.98 9.08 0.45
CA GLY A 38 13.33 9.61 0.29
C GLY A 38 14.13 8.78 -0.71
N ALA A 39 14.90 9.45 -1.56
CA ALA A 39 15.55 8.86 -2.74
C ALA A 39 14.56 8.21 -3.73
N GLY A 40 13.34 8.73 -3.79
CA GLY A 40 12.27 8.29 -4.68
C GLY A 40 11.73 9.41 -5.56
N ALA A 41 10.88 9.03 -6.51
CA ALA A 41 10.13 9.95 -7.35
C ALA A 41 8.83 9.30 -7.83
N LEU A 42 7.82 10.12 -8.11
CA LEU A 42 6.55 9.71 -8.70
C LEU A 42 6.25 10.56 -9.93
N MET A 43 5.38 10.04 -10.81
CA MET A 43 4.85 10.77 -11.94
C MET A 43 3.32 10.70 -11.95
N LEU A 44 2.65 11.84 -12.13
CA LEU A 44 1.19 11.92 -12.19
C LEU A 44 0.73 12.96 -13.20
N ARG A 45 -0.53 12.84 -13.62
CA ARG A 45 -1.17 13.81 -14.52
C ARG A 45 -1.66 15.03 -13.75
N LEU A 46 -1.50 16.21 -14.32
CA LEU A 46 -2.08 17.47 -13.86
C LEU A 46 -3.22 17.90 -14.80
N GLY A 47 -4.27 18.45 -14.21
CA GLY A 47 -5.28 19.22 -14.93
C GLY A 47 -5.15 20.71 -14.61
N ALA A 48 -5.47 21.56 -15.58
CA ALA A 48 -5.54 23.00 -15.38
C ALA A 48 -6.45 23.35 -14.20
N GLY A 49 -5.95 24.20 -13.29
CA GLY A 49 -6.60 24.63 -12.06
C GLY A 49 -6.31 23.75 -10.83
N ASP A 50 -5.67 22.59 -10.99
CA ASP A 50 -5.31 21.74 -9.85
C ASP A 50 -4.41 22.53 -8.87
N ARG A 51 -4.72 22.47 -7.58
CA ARG A 51 -3.90 23.08 -6.53
C ARG A 51 -3.03 22.04 -5.87
N LEU A 52 -1.74 22.29 -5.79
CA LEU A 52 -0.75 21.38 -5.25
C LEU A 52 -0.15 21.98 -3.97
N THR A 53 -0.03 21.18 -2.93
CA THR A 53 0.73 21.51 -1.73
C THR A 53 1.81 20.46 -1.53
N VAL A 54 3.07 20.87 -1.71
CA VAL A 54 4.24 20.04 -1.42
C VAL A 54 4.64 20.28 0.04
N VAL A 55 4.74 19.23 0.83
CA VAL A 55 5.04 19.27 2.27
C VAL A 55 6.36 18.55 2.52
N ASN A 56 7.29 19.25 3.17
CA ASN A 56 8.55 18.70 3.65
C ASN A 56 8.34 18.07 5.02
N ASP A 57 7.98 16.78 5.06
CA ASP A 57 7.44 16.14 6.27
C ASP A 57 8.42 16.18 7.46
N GLU A 58 9.71 15.93 7.19
CA GLU A 58 10.73 15.80 8.23
C GLU A 58 11.77 16.94 8.23
N GLY A 59 11.70 17.83 7.24
CA GLY A 59 12.66 18.93 7.08
C GLY A 59 13.94 18.50 6.36
N GLY A 60 14.69 19.48 5.86
CA GLY A 60 15.98 19.30 5.19
C GLY A 60 15.95 18.57 3.84
N GLN A 61 14.80 18.02 3.42
CA GLN A 61 14.66 17.37 2.13
C GLN A 61 14.37 18.38 1.02
N ILE A 62 15.20 18.36 -0.02
CA ILE A 62 14.95 19.11 -1.25
C ILE A 62 13.88 18.36 -2.05
N ALA A 63 12.96 19.09 -2.68
CA ALA A 63 12.02 18.53 -3.66
C ALA A 63 12.32 19.10 -5.05
N GLU A 64 12.36 18.24 -6.07
CA GLU A 64 12.51 18.63 -7.47
C GLU A 64 11.24 18.29 -8.25
N LEU A 65 10.68 19.27 -8.94
CA LEU A 65 9.47 19.14 -9.74
C LEU A 65 9.81 19.38 -11.21
N VAL A 66 9.53 18.40 -12.06
CA VAL A 66 9.59 18.54 -13.52
C VAL A 66 8.16 18.49 -14.04
N ALA A 67 7.68 19.63 -14.54
CA ALA A 67 6.38 19.72 -15.19
C ALA A 67 6.53 19.66 -16.71
N THR A 68 5.57 19.05 -17.37
CA THR A 68 5.53 18.91 -18.83
C THR A 68 4.14 19.22 -19.36
N ASP A 69 4.04 19.64 -20.60
CA ASP A 69 2.78 19.69 -21.34
C ASP A 69 2.22 18.27 -21.60
N PRO A 70 1.00 18.11 -22.16
CA PRO A 70 0.42 16.79 -22.43
C PRO A 70 1.22 15.94 -23.44
N HIS A 71 2.15 16.55 -24.17
CA HIS A 71 3.00 15.91 -25.18
C HIS A 71 4.42 15.59 -24.66
N GLY A 72 4.68 15.83 -23.37
CA GLY A 72 5.94 15.49 -22.72
C GLY A 72 7.04 16.56 -22.83
N ARG A 73 6.74 17.75 -23.37
CA ARG A 73 7.71 18.86 -23.41
C ARG A 73 7.81 19.51 -22.03
N ILE A 74 9.02 19.58 -21.49
CA ILE A 74 9.28 20.18 -20.17
C ILE A 74 9.02 21.69 -20.20
N ASP A 75 8.16 22.15 -19.30
CA ASP A 75 7.84 23.56 -19.09
C ASP A 75 7.36 23.81 -17.65
N ALA A 76 8.14 24.58 -16.88
CA ALA A 76 7.77 24.97 -15.51
C ALA A 76 6.59 25.96 -15.46
N ALA A 77 6.27 26.62 -16.58
CA ALA A 77 5.13 27.53 -16.66
C ALA A 77 3.78 26.82 -16.45
N VAL A 78 3.72 25.49 -16.68
CA VAL A 78 2.57 24.65 -16.32
C VAL A 78 2.23 24.76 -14.83
N LEU A 79 3.21 25.03 -13.96
CA LEU A 79 3.02 25.25 -12.52
C LEU A 79 2.95 26.74 -12.14
N GLY A 80 2.91 27.63 -13.14
CA GLY A 80 2.97 29.08 -12.94
C GLY A 80 4.31 29.59 -12.40
N GLN A 81 5.40 28.84 -12.60
CA GLN A 81 6.73 29.17 -12.09
C GLN A 81 7.78 29.23 -13.20
N ALA A 82 8.88 29.92 -12.93
CA ALA A 82 10.10 29.82 -13.75
C ALA A 82 11.00 28.70 -13.20
N ALA A 83 11.65 27.98 -14.10
CA ALA A 83 12.63 26.96 -13.70
C ALA A 83 13.80 27.60 -12.94
N ASN A 84 14.25 26.94 -11.87
CA ASN A 84 15.36 27.38 -11.02
C ASN A 84 16.41 26.27 -10.75
N SER A 85 16.24 25.07 -11.34
CA SER A 85 17.17 23.94 -11.25
C SER A 85 17.12 23.10 -12.53
N GLY A 86 18.17 22.28 -12.75
CA GLY A 86 18.23 21.32 -13.84
C GLY A 86 17.73 19.91 -13.50
N ALA A 87 17.05 19.71 -12.36
CA ALA A 87 16.69 18.40 -11.82
C ALA A 87 17.89 17.45 -11.65
N GLU A 88 19.00 17.98 -11.10
CA GLU A 88 20.23 17.19 -10.93
C GLU A 88 20.01 15.95 -10.05
N GLY A 89 19.19 16.08 -9.00
CA GLY A 89 18.88 15.00 -8.08
C GLY A 89 18.12 13.85 -8.74
N LEU A 90 17.03 14.15 -9.44
CA LEU A 90 16.25 13.18 -10.21
C LEU A 90 17.13 12.47 -11.25
N LYS A 91 17.95 13.22 -12.00
CA LYS A 91 18.85 12.63 -12.99
C LYS A 91 19.88 11.70 -12.37
N ALA A 92 20.45 12.07 -11.22
CA ALA A 92 21.38 11.23 -10.48
C ALA A 92 20.72 9.93 -10.01
N MET A 93 19.52 10.00 -9.44
CA MET A 93 18.76 8.81 -9.01
C MET A 93 18.42 7.90 -10.19
N LEU A 94 17.97 8.45 -11.32
CA LEU A 94 17.69 7.67 -12.52
C LEU A 94 18.94 7.01 -13.11
N ALA A 95 20.15 7.54 -12.86
CA ALA A 95 21.41 6.96 -13.32
C ALA A 95 21.94 5.83 -12.42
N LEU A 96 21.59 5.81 -11.12
CA LEU A 96 22.12 4.86 -10.13
C LEU A 96 21.60 3.42 -10.26
N GLY A 97 20.78 3.11 -11.27
CA GLY A 97 20.14 1.80 -11.42
C GLY A 97 18.97 1.62 -10.45
N ASP A 98 18.30 0.47 -10.47
CA ASP A 98 17.20 0.19 -9.54
C ASP A 98 17.77 -0.45 -8.27
N ALA A 99 17.69 0.27 -7.15
CA ALA A 99 17.60 -0.41 -5.86
C ALA A 99 16.24 -1.13 -5.82
N ALA A 100 16.24 -2.41 -5.43
CA ALA A 100 15.03 -3.24 -5.41
C ALA A 100 13.89 -2.51 -4.67
N GLY A 101 12.77 -2.27 -5.35
CA GLY A 101 11.58 -1.63 -4.77
C GLY A 101 11.51 -0.10 -4.85
N SER A 102 12.45 0.59 -5.51
CA SER A 102 12.45 2.06 -5.62
C SER A 102 11.45 2.66 -6.63
N GLY A 103 10.79 1.85 -7.44
CA GLY A 103 9.86 2.31 -8.50
C GLY A 103 10.54 3.03 -9.67
N MET A 104 11.88 3.15 -9.67
CA MET A 104 12.63 3.93 -10.65
C MET A 104 12.57 3.34 -12.06
N ALA A 105 12.56 2.01 -12.24
CA ALA A 105 12.36 1.42 -13.57
C ALA A 105 10.97 1.73 -14.13
N GLN A 106 9.93 1.74 -13.30
CA GLN A 106 8.58 2.11 -13.75
C GLN A 106 8.54 3.59 -14.16
N LEU A 107 9.15 4.47 -13.36
CA LEU A 107 9.28 5.88 -13.71
C LEU A 107 10.04 6.08 -15.03
N ARG A 108 11.17 5.38 -15.24
CA ARG A 108 11.91 5.43 -16.52
C ARG A 108 11.03 5.03 -17.70
N ARG A 109 10.26 3.94 -17.58
CA ARG A 109 9.31 3.52 -18.62
C ARG A 109 8.23 4.57 -18.85
N GLY A 110 7.68 5.15 -17.79
CA GLY A 110 6.67 6.20 -17.87
C GLY A 110 7.16 7.47 -18.58
N ILE A 111 8.38 7.90 -18.28
CA ILE A 111 9.09 9.02 -18.92
C ILE A 111 9.29 8.72 -20.42
N ALA A 112 9.82 7.55 -20.74
CA ALA A 112 10.10 7.14 -22.12
C ALA A 112 8.82 7.01 -22.95
N ALA A 113 7.76 6.42 -22.40
CA ALA A 113 6.46 6.26 -23.05
C ALA A 113 5.80 7.60 -23.41
N ARG A 114 6.16 8.69 -22.71
CA ARG A 114 5.64 10.05 -22.91
C ARG A 114 6.62 10.96 -23.66
N GLY A 115 7.78 10.44 -24.09
CA GLY A 115 8.78 11.23 -24.83
C GLY A 115 9.43 12.36 -24.04
N ILE A 116 9.46 12.27 -22.70
CA ILE A 116 10.00 13.31 -21.82
C ILE A 116 11.54 13.24 -21.85
N ASP A 117 12.20 14.27 -22.37
CA ASP A 117 13.66 14.39 -22.40
C ASP A 117 14.20 15.20 -21.21
N LEU A 118 14.75 14.50 -20.20
CA LEU A 118 15.36 15.14 -19.02
C LEU A 118 16.72 15.79 -19.31
N GLY A 119 17.33 15.61 -20.49
CA GLY A 119 18.63 16.18 -20.84
C GLY A 119 18.63 17.71 -20.87
N ALA A 120 17.49 18.33 -21.23
CA ALA A 120 17.29 19.78 -21.30
C ALA A 120 16.37 20.31 -20.18
N ALA A 121 16.21 19.56 -19.08
CA ALA A 121 15.19 19.87 -18.07
C ALA A 121 15.34 21.26 -17.43
N GLY A 122 14.25 22.04 -17.46
CA GLY A 122 14.00 23.16 -16.57
C GLY A 122 13.04 22.72 -15.45
N ALA A 123 13.55 22.60 -14.23
CA ALA A 123 12.81 22.09 -13.08
C ALA A 123 12.62 23.17 -12.01
N LEU A 124 11.68 22.92 -11.10
CA LEU A 124 11.47 23.69 -9.90
C LEU A 124 12.05 22.93 -8.70
N ARG A 125 13.07 23.51 -8.08
CA ARG A 125 13.60 23.11 -6.79
C ARG A 125 12.87 23.86 -5.69
N LEU A 126 12.25 23.10 -4.79
CA LEU A 126 11.62 23.57 -3.57
C LEU A 126 12.48 23.14 -2.37
N PHE A 127 12.46 23.98 -1.33
CA PHE A 127 13.17 23.78 -0.07
C PHE A 127 14.70 23.76 -0.19
N ALA A 128 15.34 23.82 0.98
CA ALA A 128 16.78 23.82 1.19
C ALA A 128 17.15 22.88 2.36
N PRO A 129 18.44 22.49 2.50
CA PRO A 129 18.87 21.57 3.56
C PRO A 129 18.58 22.02 5.00
N ASP A 130 18.34 23.31 5.22
CA ASP A 130 17.99 23.93 6.50
C ASP A 130 16.49 24.20 6.65
N THR A 131 15.67 23.79 5.68
CA THR A 131 14.21 23.96 5.75
C THR A 131 13.62 23.15 6.92
N PRO A 132 12.80 23.77 7.78
CA PRO A 132 12.22 23.07 8.93
C PRO A 132 11.20 22.00 8.51
N ALA A 133 10.98 21.04 9.40
CA ALA A 133 9.92 20.05 9.25
C ALA A 133 8.54 20.71 9.13
N GLY A 134 7.66 20.13 8.32
CA GLY A 134 6.31 20.63 8.05
C GLY A 134 6.23 21.83 7.10
N ALA A 135 7.36 22.33 6.57
CA ALA A 135 7.38 23.42 5.60
C ALA A 135 6.56 23.06 4.35
N ARG A 136 5.85 24.06 3.80
CA ARG A 136 4.93 23.86 2.67
C ARG A 136 5.24 24.80 1.52
N ALA A 137 5.03 24.31 0.31
CA ALA A 137 5.03 25.10 -0.92
C ALA A 137 3.72 24.86 -1.66
N GLU A 138 3.05 25.94 -2.05
CA GLU A 138 1.78 25.88 -2.77
C GLU A 138 1.97 26.30 -4.23
N LEU A 139 1.39 25.52 -5.13
CA LEU A 139 1.47 25.72 -6.59
C LEU A 139 0.07 25.52 -7.19
N THR A 140 -0.16 26.12 -8.35
CA THR A 140 -1.38 25.88 -9.14
C THR A 140 -0.99 25.48 -10.54
N ALA A 141 -1.53 24.37 -11.04
CA ALA A 141 -1.39 23.98 -12.42
C ALA A 141 -2.16 24.98 -13.29
N LEU A 142 -1.49 25.68 -14.20
CA LEU A 142 -2.12 26.63 -15.12
C LEU A 142 -2.64 25.93 -16.38
N ASP A 143 -2.02 24.80 -16.76
CA ASP A 143 -2.36 24.02 -17.94
C ASP A 143 -2.37 22.51 -17.59
N ASP A 144 -2.95 21.72 -18.50
CA ASP A 144 -2.90 20.26 -18.44
C ASP A 144 -1.47 19.75 -18.71
N GLY A 145 -1.10 18.63 -18.09
CA GLY A 145 0.25 18.10 -18.27
C GLY A 145 0.61 16.91 -17.41
N TRP A 146 1.91 16.65 -17.27
CA TRP A 146 2.45 15.68 -16.32
C TRP A 146 3.40 16.35 -15.33
N LEU A 147 3.38 15.87 -14.09
CA LEU A 147 4.31 16.24 -13.03
C LEU A 147 5.14 15.03 -12.64
N ILE A 148 6.45 15.19 -12.64
CA ILE A 148 7.38 14.31 -11.94
C ILE A 148 7.81 15.04 -10.67
N LEU A 149 7.53 14.46 -9.50
CA LEU A 149 7.98 14.95 -8.20
C LEU A 149 9.02 13.98 -7.65
N ALA A 150 10.21 14.50 -7.35
CA ALA A 150 11.31 13.74 -6.77
C ALA A 150 11.67 14.28 -5.38
N ALA A 151 12.07 13.37 -4.48
CA ALA A 151 12.72 13.66 -3.21
C ALA A 151 14.17 13.13 -3.28
N PRO A 152 15.11 13.90 -3.87
CA PRO A 152 16.43 13.39 -4.18
C PRO A 152 17.22 13.00 -2.94
N GLY A 153 17.93 11.89 -3.03
CA GLY A 153 18.82 11.40 -2.00
C GLY A 153 19.86 10.45 -2.58
N LEU A 154 21.06 10.48 -2.03
CA LEU A 154 22.11 9.52 -2.33
C LEU A 154 22.25 8.53 -1.17
N PRO A 155 22.92 7.37 -1.37
CA PRO A 155 23.29 6.50 -0.27
C PRO A 155 24.04 7.29 0.82
N MET A 156 23.54 7.23 2.05
CA MET A 156 24.10 7.96 3.18
C MET A 156 25.20 7.15 3.86
N ALA A 157 26.32 7.79 4.19
CA ALA A 157 27.33 7.19 5.06
C ALA A 157 26.82 7.12 6.51
N PRO A 158 27.11 6.05 7.29
CA PRO A 158 26.58 5.87 8.64
C PRO A 158 26.81 7.04 9.62
N GLU A 159 27.83 7.86 9.40
CA GLU A 159 28.20 9.01 10.23
C GLU A 159 27.69 10.36 9.70
N ALA A 160 27.25 10.43 8.44
CA ALA A 160 26.98 11.71 7.77
C ALA A 160 25.67 12.37 8.21
N GLN A 161 24.64 11.57 8.52
CA GLN A 161 23.31 12.05 8.93
C GLN A 161 22.63 12.97 7.90
N ASP A 162 22.99 12.86 6.61
CA ASP A 162 22.37 13.51 5.46
C ASP A 162 21.23 12.65 4.88
N THR A 163 20.20 12.48 5.70
CA THR A 163 19.05 11.63 5.42
C THR A 163 18.30 12.05 4.14
N ALA A 164 17.82 11.07 3.40
CA ALA A 164 16.81 11.23 2.37
C ALA A 164 15.44 10.90 2.99
N THR A 165 14.58 11.90 3.13
CA THR A 165 13.30 11.78 3.85
C THR A 165 12.12 11.96 2.89
N PRO A 166 10.91 11.52 3.27
CA PRO A 166 9.76 11.62 2.39
C PRO A 166 9.30 13.06 2.15
N ILE A 167 8.69 13.27 0.98
CA ILE A 167 7.92 14.47 0.63
C ILE A 167 6.47 14.07 0.40
N THR A 168 5.53 14.76 1.04
CA THR A 168 4.10 14.58 0.79
C THR A 168 3.61 15.60 -0.23
N LEU A 169 2.89 15.13 -1.25
CA LEU A 169 2.17 15.95 -2.21
C LEU A 169 0.67 15.82 -1.97
N LEU A 170 0.02 16.93 -1.67
CA LEU A 170 -1.43 17.05 -1.60
C LEU A 170 -1.92 17.71 -2.89
N ILE A 171 -2.92 17.12 -3.54
CA ILE A 171 -3.56 17.70 -4.72
C ILE A 171 -5.02 17.95 -4.40
N GLN A 172 -5.49 19.15 -4.64
CA GLN A 172 -6.89 19.48 -4.74
C GLN A 172 -7.23 19.69 -6.21
N ARG A 173 -7.84 18.67 -6.82
CA ARG A 173 -8.29 18.70 -8.22
C ARG A 173 -9.29 19.82 -8.43
N ALA A 174 -9.10 20.62 -9.49
CA ALA A 174 -10.08 21.62 -9.91
C ALA A 174 -11.34 20.96 -10.46
N ASN A 175 -11.15 19.86 -11.20
CA ASN A 175 -12.21 19.04 -11.75
C ASN A 175 -12.08 17.62 -11.18
N PRO A 176 -12.72 17.30 -10.04
CA PRO A 176 -12.68 15.97 -9.46
C PRO A 176 -13.13 14.91 -10.47
N ARG A 177 -12.40 13.80 -10.54
CA ARG A 177 -12.75 12.69 -11.42
C ARG A 177 -14.04 12.03 -10.92
N ALA A 178 -15.03 11.89 -11.80
CA ALA A 178 -16.21 11.08 -11.52
C ALA A 178 -15.83 9.59 -11.44
N VAL A 179 -16.60 8.81 -10.68
CA VAL A 179 -16.49 7.34 -10.61
C VAL A 179 -16.58 6.75 -12.02
N GLY A 180 -15.74 5.77 -12.33
CA GLY A 180 -15.61 5.12 -13.64
C GLY A 180 -14.70 5.86 -14.61
N ARG A 181 -13.91 6.85 -14.14
CA ARG A 181 -13.00 7.65 -14.97
C ARG A 181 -11.55 7.64 -14.48
N PHE A 182 -11.19 6.78 -13.53
CA PHE A 182 -9.80 6.61 -13.14
C PHE A 182 -9.02 5.82 -14.21
N ASP A 183 -7.78 6.25 -14.44
CA ASP A 183 -6.86 5.57 -15.35
C ASP A 183 -6.30 4.33 -14.63
N LEU A 184 -6.06 3.25 -15.37
CA LEU A 184 -5.33 2.11 -14.81
C LEU A 184 -3.88 2.49 -14.51
N PRO A 185 -3.28 1.92 -13.46
CA PRO A 185 -1.84 2.01 -13.29
C PRO A 185 -1.11 1.32 -14.46
N ASP A 186 0.11 1.78 -14.73
CA ASP A 186 1.00 1.10 -15.67
C ASP A 186 1.18 -0.38 -15.25
N PRO A 187 1.20 -1.33 -16.20
CA PRO A 187 1.38 -2.76 -15.89
C PRO A 187 2.68 -3.05 -15.12
N LEU A 188 2.63 -4.08 -14.25
CA LEU A 188 3.81 -4.52 -13.50
C LEU A 188 4.87 -5.14 -14.42
N ALA A 189 4.42 -5.81 -15.48
CA ALA A 189 5.20 -6.36 -16.58
C ALA A 189 4.31 -6.40 -17.84
N ASP A 190 4.79 -6.94 -18.96
CA ASP A 190 3.95 -7.14 -20.14
C ASP A 190 2.84 -8.15 -19.84
N PRO A 191 1.54 -7.77 -19.93
CA PRO A 191 0.44 -8.64 -19.57
C PRO A 191 0.21 -9.73 -20.64
N LEU A 192 -0.08 -10.95 -20.20
CA LEU A 192 -0.57 -12.05 -21.05
C LEU A 192 -2.08 -11.92 -21.31
N LEU A 193 -2.81 -11.40 -20.32
CA LEU A 193 -4.22 -11.04 -20.38
C LEU A 193 -4.39 -9.65 -19.77
N ASP A 194 -5.25 -8.83 -20.37
CA ASP A 194 -5.65 -7.52 -19.88
C ASP A 194 -7.18 -7.41 -20.04
N LEU A 195 -7.90 -7.70 -18.96
CA LEU A 195 -9.34 -7.98 -18.95
C LEU A 195 -10.08 -7.02 -18.02
N ARG A 196 -11.13 -6.38 -18.52
CA ARG A 196 -11.98 -5.48 -17.75
C ARG A 196 -13.28 -6.19 -17.33
N VAL A 197 -13.48 -6.38 -16.04
CA VAL A 197 -14.75 -6.85 -15.48
C VAL A 197 -15.63 -5.63 -15.24
N LYS A 198 -16.71 -5.49 -16.01
CA LYS A 198 -17.62 -4.35 -15.88
C LYS A 198 -18.40 -4.42 -14.58
N SER A 199 -18.67 -3.26 -13.99
CA SER A 199 -19.56 -3.11 -12.83
C SER A 199 -20.80 -4.00 -12.95
N ALA A 200 -21.13 -4.70 -11.87
CA ALA A 200 -22.27 -5.62 -11.78
C ALA A 200 -22.24 -6.80 -12.77
N THR A 201 -21.07 -7.18 -13.29
CA THR A 201 -20.87 -8.35 -14.15
C THR A 201 -19.75 -9.24 -13.62
N ALA A 202 -19.54 -10.41 -14.24
CA ALA A 202 -18.39 -11.26 -13.99
C ALA A 202 -17.77 -11.75 -15.29
N GLU A 203 -16.46 -12.01 -15.26
CA GLU A 203 -15.72 -12.61 -16.37
C GLU A 203 -14.92 -13.79 -15.87
N SER A 204 -14.89 -14.86 -16.66
CA SER A 204 -14.05 -16.04 -16.41
C SER A 204 -12.85 -16.08 -17.34
N TYR A 205 -11.73 -16.60 -16.85
CA TYR A 205 -10.47 -16.63 -17.59
C TYR A 205 -9.58 -17.79 -17.12
N PHE A 206 -8.62 -18.19 -17.96
CA PHE A 206 -7.70 -19.30 -17.68
C PHE A 206 -6.30 -18.77 -17.35
N VAL A 207 -5.63 -19.42 -16.40
CA VAL A 207 -4.27 -19.09 -15.97
C VAL A 207 -3.45 -20.37 -15.82
N LYS A 208 -2.25 -20.41 -16.39
CA LYS A 208 -1.36 -21.57 -16.29
C LYS A 208 -0.68 -21.63 -14.93
N ALA A 209 -0.35 -22.84 -14.50
CA ALA A 209 0.48 -23.04 -13.31
C ALA A 209 1.77 -22.22 -13.40
N GLY A 210 2.08 -21.47 -12.35
CA GLY A 210 3.27 -20.63 -12.23
C GLY A 210 3.09 -19.18 -12.69
N ASP A 211 2.08 -18.88 -13.51
CA ASP A 211 1.74 -17.52 -13.94
C ASP A 211 1.07 -16.72 -12.80
N TYR A 212 1.04 -15.40 -12.95
CA TYR A 212 0.50 -14.48 -11.96
C TYR A 212 -0.84 -13.89 -12.38
N ILE A 213 -1.67 -13.53 -11.40
CA ILE A 213 -2.97 -12.88 -11.56
C ILE A 213 -2.97 -11.61 -10.72
N GLN A 214 -3.11 -10.46 -11.36
CA GLN A 214 -3.28 -9.18 -10.68
C GLN A 214 -4.73 -8.75 -10.80
N ILE A 215 -5.42 -8.64 -9.67
CA ILE A 215 -6.80 -8.16 -9.58
C ILE A 215 -6.76 -6.76 -8.98
N ILE A 216 -7.23 -5.77 -9.73
CA ILE A 216 -7.06 -4.34 -9.48
C ILE A 216 -8.42 -3.69 -9.25
N ASP A 217 -8.54 -2.94 -8.16
CA ASP A 217 -9.62 -1.98 -7.94
C ASP A 217 -9.32 -0.69 -8.72
N VAL A 218 -10.19 -0.34 -9.65
CA VAL A 218 -9.89 0.65 -10.69
C VAL A 218 -10.08 2.07 -10.16
N ASP A 219 -11.23 2.31 -9.54
CA ASP A 219 -11.64 3.61 -9.03
C ASP A 219 -11.55 3.66 -7.50
N GLY A 220 -11.11 2.57 -6.86
CA GLY A 220 -11.09 2.42 -5.41
C GLY A 220 -12.48 2.10 -4.88
N ARG A 221 -12.51 1.50 -3.70
CA ARG A 221 -13.73 1.12 -2.99
C ARG A 221 -14.66 0.17 -3.74
N GLN A 222 -14.23 -0.44 -4.84
CA GLN A 222 -14.98 -1.50 -5.51
C GLN A 222 -14.45 -2.85 -5.07
N CYS A 223 -15.34 -3.66 -4.52
CA CYS A 223 -15.00 -5.01 -4.13
C CYS A 223 -15.20 -6.02 -5.26
N THR A 224 -14.52 -7.15 -5.14
CA THR A 224 -14.67 -8.25 -6.08
C THR A 224 -14.67 -9.60 -5.41
N ASP A 225 -15.66 -10.41 -5.77
CA ASP A 225 -15.68 -11.83 -5.44
C ASP A 225 -14.77 -12.56 -6.43
N PHE A 226 -13.83 -13.35 -5.91
CA PHE A 226 -12.92 -14.20 -6.66
C PHE A 226 -13.17 -15.67 -6.34
N GLN A 227 -13.17 -16.50 -7.39
CA GLN A 227 -13.31 -17.95 -7.28
C GLN A 227 -12.47 -18.64 -8.37
N CYS A 228 -11.96 -19.84 -8.10
CA CYS A 228 -11.20 -20.59 -9.09
C CYS A 228 -11.29 -22.10 -8.90
N PHE A 229 -10.90 -22.83 -9.93
CA PHE A 229 -10.99 -24.29 -10.01
C PHE A 229 -9.71 -24.83 -10.63
N ASP A 230 -9.27 -26.01 -10.18
CA ASP A 230 -8.24 -26.75 -10.89
C ASP A 230 -8.79 -27.21 -12.25
N ALA A 231 -8.16 -26.75 -13.34
CA ALA A 231 -8.61 -27.00 -14.70
C ALA A 231 -8.63 -28.49 -15.04
N ARG A 232 -7.68 -29.28 -14.51
CA ARG A 232 -7.63 -30.73 -14.76
C ARG A 232 -8.74 -31.45 -14.03
N LYS A 233 -9.18 -30.94 -12.87
CA LYS A 233 -10.38 -31.47 -12.19
C LYS A 233 -11.63 -31.16 -13.01
N LEU A 234 -11.77 -29.93 -13.52
CA LEU A 234 -12.88 -29.57 -14.40
C LEU A 234 -12.94 -30.45 -15.66
N ASP A 235 -11.80 -30.73 -16.31
CA ASP A 235 -11.74 -31.65 -17.46
C ASP A 235 -12.27 -33.06 -17.17
N ARG A 236 -12.23 -33.48 -15.89
CA ARG A 236 -12.75 -34.77 -15.40
C ARG A 236 -14.16 -34.66 -14.81
N GLY A 237 -14.82 -33.51 -14.94
CA GLY A 237 -16.13 -33.25 -14.37
C GLY A 237 -16.14 -33.05 -12.84
N VAL A 238 -14.97 -32.85 -12.21
CA VAL A 238 -14.86 -32.59 -10.77
C VAL A 238 -14.84 -31.09 -10.54
N GLN A 239 -15.95 -30.53 -10.03
CA GLN A 239 -16.15 -29.08 -9.86
C GLN A 239 -15.80 -28.60 -8.44
N HIS A 240 -14.67 -29.08 -7.93
CA HIS A 240 -14.12 -28.66 -6.65
C HIS A 240 -13.53 -27.26 -6.80
N ALA A 241 -14.25 -26.28 -6.24
CA ALA A 241 -13.89 -24.87 -6.28
C ALA A 241 -12.95 -24.54 -5.10
N LEU A 242 -12.26 -23.40 -5.17
CA LEU A 242 -11.59 -22.80 -4.02
C LEU A 242 -12.55 -22.77 -2.83
N ASP A 243 -12.11 -23.41 -1.75
CA ASP A 243 -12.85 -23.59 -0.51
C ASP A 243 -12.24 -22.74 0.59
N VAL A 244 -13.00 -21.72 0.99
CA VAL A 244 -12.57 -20.77 2.02
C VAL A 244 -12.54 -21.38 3.42
N THR A 245 -13.30 -22.45 3.66
CA THR A 245 -13.27 -23.16 4.95
C THR A 245 -11.98 -23.97 5.07
N THR A 246 -11.65 -24.78 4.06
CA THR A 246 -10.37 -25.50 4.00
C THR A 246 -9.20 -24.51 4.12
N SER A 247 -9.24 -23.41 3.38
CA SER A 247 -8.19 -22.40 3.41
C SER A 247 -7.99 -21.80 4.81
N ARG A 248 -9.06 -21.38 5.49
CA ARG A 248 -8.98 -20.86 6.87
C ARG A 248 -8.49 -21.90 7.86
N THR A 249 -8.92 -23.16 7.72
CA THR A 249 -8.47 -24.26 8.59
C THR A 249 -6.97 -24.52 8.43
N LEU A 250 -6.46 -24.58 7.19
CA LEU A 250 -5.05 -24.89 6.94
C LEU A 250 -4.13 -23.71 7.22
N MET A 251 -4.58 -22.48 6.91
CA MET A 251 -3.78 -21.29 7.15
C MET A 251 -3.88 -20.80 8.59
N GLY A 252 -4.94 -21.13 9.34
CA GLY A 252 -5.16 -20.58 10.68
C GLY A 252 -5.39 -19.07 10.67
N HIS A 253 -5.85 -18.51 9.54
CA HIS A 253 -6.10 -17.09 9.35
C HIS A 253 -7.47 -16.89 8.67
N ALA A 254 -8.11 -15.74 8.89
CA ALA A 254 -9.47 -15.47 8.37
C ALA A 254 -9.55 -15.42 6.84
N TYR A 255 -8.43 -15.13 6.18
CA TYR A 255 -8.19 -15.13 4.74
C TYR A 255 -6.67 -15.20 4.50
N SER A 256 -6.24 -15.66 3.34
CA SER A 256 -4.81 -15.85 3.08
C SER A 256 -4.11 -14.51 2.82
N MET A 257 -2.86 -14.38 3.28
CA MET A 257 -2.04 -13.17 3.18
C MET A 257 -0.64 -13.53 2.70
N PRO A 258 0.10 -12.63 2.02
CA PRO A 258 1.46 -12.92 1.59
C PRO A 258 2.36 -13.44 2.74
N GLY A 259 3.26 -14.37 2.44
CA GLY A 259 4.13 -15.01 3.45
C GLY A 259 3.69 -16.42 3.83
N LEU A 260 3.74 -16.77 5.11
CA LEU A 260 3.49 -18.15 5.59
C LEU A 260 2.06 -18.63 5.34
N HIS A 261 1.08 -17.72 5.44
CA HIS A 261 -0.36 -18.01 5.37
C HIS A 261 -0.96 -17.66 4.00
N SER A 262 -0.21 -17.90 2.92
CA SER A 262 -0.46 -17.32 1.59
C SER A 262 -1.33 -18.14 0.66
N LYS A 263 -1.77 -19.34 1.03
CA LYS A 263 -2.40 -20.24 0.07
C LYS A 263 -3.91 -20.33 0.23
N TYR A 264 -4.61 -20.43 -0.88
CA TYR A 264 -6.00 -20.88 -0.93
C TYR A 264 -6.07 -22.30 -1.53
N TYR A 265 -7.01 -23.09 -1.03
CA TYR A 265 -7.14 -24.52 -1.28
C TYR A 265 -8.55 -24.88 -1.75
N ASP A 266 -8.70 -26.01 -2.44
CA ASP A 266 -10.01 -26.60 -2.72
C ASP A 266 -10.46 -27.63 -1.65
N GLN A 267 -11.57 -28.33 -1.88
CA GLN A 267 -12.12 -29.33 -0.95
C GLN A 267 -11.21 -30.54 -0.74
N ASP A 268 -10.29 -30.86 -1.67
CA ASP A 268 -9.33 -31.96 -1.53
C ASP A 268 -7.97 -31.46 -1.02
N TRP A 269 -7.92 -30.22 -0.53
CA TRP A 269 -6.74 -29.59 0.04
C TRP A 269 -5.63 -29.41 -1.00
N VAL A 270 -6.00 -29.32 -2.28
CA VAL A 270 -5.08 -28.95 -3.36
C VAL A 270 -4.88 -27.43 -3.30
N PRO A 271 -3.64 -26.93 -3.22
CA PRO A 271 -3.38 -25.50 -3.24
C PRO A 271 -3.58 -24.95 -4.66
N LEU A 272 -4.44 -23.95 -4.81
CA LEU A 272 -4.80 -23.38 -6.13
C LEU A 272 -4.04 -22.10 -6.44
N VAL A 273 -3.98 -21.18 -5.48
CA VAL A 273 -3.29 -19.89 -5.62
C VAL A 273 -2.50 -19.54 -4.37
N GLU A 274 -1.41 -18.80 -4.55
CA GLU A 274 -0.59 -18.18 -3.50
C GLU A 274 -0.71 -16.66 -3.59
N VAL A 275 -0.99 -15.97 -2.48
CA VAL A 275 -0.96 -14.52 -2.37
C VAL A 275 0.50 -14.05 -2.35
N VAL A 276 0.87 -13.25 -3.36
CA VAL A 276 2.23 -12.73 -3.54
C VAL A 276 2.30 -11.29 -3.07
N GLN A 277 1.36 -10.45 -3.50
CA GLN A 277 1.26 -9.05 -3.07
C GLN A 277 -0.17 -8.69 -2.71
N ASP A 278 -0.33 -7.84 -1.71
CA ASP A 278 -1.61 -7.24 -1.32
C ASP A 278 -1.36 -5.79 -0.91
N THR A 279 -1.90 -4.83 -1.67
CA THR A 279 -1.77 -3.39 -1.38
C THR A 279 -2.88 -2.85 -0.48
N VAL A 280 -3.92 -3.64 -0.20
CA VAL A 280 -5.09 -3.23 0.57
C VAL A 280 -5.00 -3.69 2.02
N GLY A 281 -4.61 -4.96 2.24
CA GLY A 281 -4.43 -5.54 3.57
C GLY A 281 -5.74 -5.89 4.29
N ARG A 282 -6.87 -5.85 3.58
CA ARG A 282 -8.21 -6.07 4.15
C ARG A 282 -9.14 -6.69 3.14
N HIS A 283 -9.56 -7.91 3.43
CA HIS A 283 -10.40 -8.78 2.62
C HIS A 283 -11.28 -9.63 3.53
N ASP A 284 -12.14 -10.48 2.93
CA ASP A 284 -12.71 -11.61 3.65
C ASP A 284 -12.77 -12.90 2.85
N ALA A 285 -12.79 -14.01 3.59
CA ALA A 285 -12.97 -15.37 3.07
C ALA A 285 -13.88 -16.16 4.02
N PHE A 286 -14.93 -15.51 4.50
CA PHE A 286 -15.89 -16.11 5.43
C PHE A 286 -17.34 -15.75 5.12
N ALA A 287 -17.60 -14.65 4.41
CA ALA A 287 -18.92 -14.38 3.86
C ALA A 287 -19.08 -15.05 2.48
N MET A 288 -20.33 -15.23 2.07
CA MET A 288 -20.65 -15.70 0.72
C MET A 288 -20.65 -14.53 -0.25
N ALA A 289 -20.42 -14.81 -1.53
CA ALA A 289 -20.75 -13.87 -2.59
C ALA A 289 -22.23 -13.52 -2.52
N CYS A 290 -22.58 -12.25 -2.77
CA CYS A 290 -23.98 -11.83 -2.69
C CYS A 290 -24.84 -12.66 -3.67
N ALA A 291 -26.09 -12.90 -3.27
CA ALA A 291 -27.02 -13.78 -3.96
C ALA A 291 -28.42 -13.17 -3.95
N SER A 292 -29.28 -13.59 -4.87
CA SER A 292 -30.68 -13.16 -4.94
C SER A 292 -31.39 -13.24 -3.58
N LYS A 293 -31.19 -14.34 -2.84
CA LYS A 293 -31.77 -14.55 -1.51
C LYS A 293 -31.38 -13.46 -0.49
N TYR A 294 -30.15 -12.95 -0.55
CA TYR A 294 -29.68 -11.88 0.34
C TYR A 294 -30.51 -10.61 0.10
N TYR A 295 -30.61 -10.19 -1.15
CA TYR A 295 -31.33 -8.97 -1.52
C TYR A 295 -32.84 -9.09 -1.33
N ASP A 296 -33.43 -10.25 -1.60
CA ASP A 296 -34.85 -10.49 -1.36
C ASP A 296 -35.23 -10.27 0.12
N GLU A 297 -34.40 -10.76 1.06
CA GLU A 297 -34.63 -10.65 2.51
C GLU A 297 -34.48 -9.22 3.04
N ILE A 298 -33.59 -8.42 2.43
CA ILE A 298 -33.39 -7.01 2.82
C ILE A 298 -34.29 -6.04 2.03
N GLY A 299 -35.20 -6.55 1.19
CA GLY A 299 -36.24 -5.75 0.53
C GLY A 299 -35.90 -5.24 -0.88
N TYR A 300 -34.89 -5.81 -1.54
CA TYR A 300 -34.44 -5.44 -2.88
C TYR A 300 -34.56 -6.61 -3.90
N PRO A 301 -35.76 -7.13 -4.15
CA PRO A 301 -35.92 -8.28 -5.03
C PRO A 301 -35.52 -7.99 -6.47
N GLY A 302 -34.87 -8.96 -7.12
CA GLY A 302 -34.38 -8.83 -8.51
C GLY A 302 -33.10 -8.01 -8.68
N HIS A 303 -32.45 -7.65 -7.57
CA HIS A 303 -31.15 -6.98 -7.59
C HIS A 303 -30.06 -7.86 -8.22
N ALA A 304 -29.18 -7.27 -9.02
CA ALA A 304 -28.02 -7.97 -9.59
C ALA A 304 -27.14 -8.52 -8.46
N ASN A 305 -26.51 -9.69 -8.65
CA ASN A 305 -25.71 -10.30 -7.60
C ASN A 305 -24.57 -11.14 -8.15
N CYS A 306 -23.52 -11.31 -7.34
CA CYS A 306 -22.29 -11.99 -7.74
C CYS A 306 -22.51 -13.48 -8.01
N SER A 307 -23.41 -14.13 -7.28
CA SER A 307 -23.67 -15.55 -7.46
C SER A 307 -24.28 -15.86 -8.84
N ASP A 308 -25.24 -15.04 -9.28
CA ASP A 308 -25.81 -15.14 -10.63
C ASP A 308 -24.81 -14.72 -11.71
N ASN A 309 -23.99 -13.70 -11.44
CA ASN A 309 -22.91 -13.31 -12.34
C ASN A 309 -21.90 -14.45 -12.54
N PHE A 310 -21.51 -15.14 -11.46
CA PHE A 310 -20.66 -16.33 -11.54
C PHE A 310 -21.32 -17.46 -12.34
N ASN A 311 -22.59 -17.76 -12.10
CA ASN A 311 -23.32 -18.79 -12.85
C ASN A 311 -23.28 -18.50 -14.36
N ALA A 312 -23.48 -17.24 -14.76
CA ALA A 312 -23.40 -16.83 -16.16
C ALA A 312 -21.97 -16.95 -16.72
N ALA A 313 -20.98 -16.41 -16.02
CA ALA A 313 -19.59 -16.37 -16.47
C ALA A 313 -18.91 -17.76 -16.51
N LEU A 314 -19.35 -18.69 -15.67
CA LEU A 314 -18.80 -20.05 -15.57
C LEU A 314 -19.53 -21.08 -16.45
N SER A 315 -20.72 -20.75 -16.97
CA SER A 315 -21.49 -21.62 -17.88
C SER A 315 -20.69 -22.16 -19.08
N PRO A 316 -19.83 -21.37 -19.76
CA PRO A 316 -18.99 -21.88 -20.86
C PRO A 316 -18.03 -23.01 -20.46
N HIS A 317 -17.70 -23.14 -19.16
CA HIS A 317 -16.83 -24.18 -18.62
C HIS A 317 -17.61 -25.40 -18.11
N GLY A 318 -18.92 -25.46 -18.34
CA GLY A 318 -19.77 -26.58 -17.92
C GLY A 318 -19.97 -26.68 -16.40
N ILE A 319 -19.71 -25.60 -15.67
CA ILE A 319 -19.87 -25.54 -14.22
C ILE A 319 -21.34 -25.38 -13.86
N GLU A 320 -21.81 -26.18 -12.90
CA GLU A 320 -23.20 -26.19 -12.47
C GLU A 320 -23.58 -24.90 -11.74
N VAL A 321 -24.81 -24.46 -11.97
CA VAL A 321 -25.36 -23.28 -11.30
C VAL A 321 -25.51 -23.50 -9.81
N ARG A 322 -25.22 -22.49 -9.01
CA ARG A 322 -25.39 -22.52 -7.55
C ARG A 322 -26.24 -21.34 -7.07
N PRO A 323 -27.12 -21.53 -6.07
CA PRO A 323 -27.92 -20.44 -5.51
C PRO A 323 -27.09 -19.42 -4.73
N GLY A 324 -25.88 -19.78 -4.33
CA GLY A 324 -24.93 -18.92 -3.64
C GLY A 324 -23.52 -19.51 -3.74
N TRP A 325 -22.52 -18.64 -3.90
CA TRP A 325 -21.12 -19.05 -4.02
C TRP A 325 -20.33 -18.67 -2.77
N MET A 326 -19.48 -19.59 -2.29
CA MET A 326 -18.34 -19.18 -1.48
C MET A 326 -17.35 -18.46 -2.40
N ALA A 327 -16.70 -17.41 -1.91
CA ALA A 327 -15.72 -16.66 -2.66
C ALA A 327 -14.65 -16.08 -1.73
N VAL A 328 -13.50 -15.77 -2.32
CA VAL A 328 -12.57 -14.83 -1.71
C VAL A 328 -13.06 -13.44 -2.06
N ASN A 329 -13.53 -12.71 -1.05
CA ASN A 329 -14.13 -11.40 -1.18
C ASN A 329 -13.02 -10.36 -1.04
N LEU A 330 -12.41 -10.02 -2.17
CA LEU A 330 -11.30 -9.07 -2.23
C LEU A 330 -11.80 -7.64 -2.02
N PHE A 331 -10.98 -6.89 -1.28
CA PHE A 331 -11.16 -5.49 -0.89
C PHE A 331 -12.28 -5.20 0.12
N PHE A 332 -13.14 -6.16 0.43
CA PHE A 332 -14.19 -6.01 1.45
C PHE A 332 -13.59 -5.67 2.82
N ASN A 333 -14.07 -4.59 3.42
CA ASN A 333 -13.76 -4.23 4.81
C ASN A 333 -14.81 -4.82 5.76
N THR A 334 -14.85 -6.15 5.81
CA THR A 334 -15.69 -6.89 6.75
C THR A 334 -14.84 -7.46 7.89
N ASN A 335 -15.48 -7.68 9.04
CA ASN A 335 -14.82 -8.26 10.20
C ASN A 335 -15.82 -9.00 11.08
N ILE A 336 -15.31 -9.87 11.95
CA ILE A 336 -16.08 -10.43 13.07
C ILE A 336 -15.53 -9.77 14.34
N ASP A 337 -16.39 -9.08 15.08
CA ASP A 337 -15.99 -8.41 16.31
C ASP A 337 -15.86 -9.38 17.51
N ALA A 338 -15.49 -8.85 18.68
CA ALA A 338 -15.34 -9.65 19.90
C ALA A 338 -16.66 -10.27 20.41
N HIS A 339 -17.81 -9.83 19.88
CA HIS A 339 -19.13 -10.37 20.19
C HIS A 339 -19.62 -11.38 19.16
N GLY A 340 -18.82 -11.68 18.13
CA GLY A 340 -19.19 -12.59 17.05
C GLY A 340 -20.11 -11.95 16.01
N VAL A 341 -20.21 -10.63 15.97
CA VAL A 341 -21.03 -9.90 14.99
C VAL A 341 -20.23 -9.69 13.71
N LEU A 342 -20.82 -10.07 12.58
CA LEU A 342 -20.31 -9.71 11.25
C LEU A 342 -20.60 -8.24 11.00
N ILE A 343 -19.55 -7.44 10.86
CA ILE A 343 -19.62 -6.02 10.52
C ILE A 343 -19.06 -5.78 9.12
N SER A 344 -19.56 -4.74 8.46
CA SER A 344 -19.10 -4.25 7.16
C SER A 344 -18.96 -2.74 7.21
N ASP A 345 -17.94 -2.22 6.54
CA ASP A 345 -17.63 -0.80 6.41
C ASP A 345 -17.03 -0.54 5.02
N GLU A 346 -16.74 0.72 4.69
CA GLU A 346 -16.18 1.07 3.40
C GLU A 346 -14.80 0.39 3.20
N PRO A 347 -14.55 -0.20 2.01
CA PRO A 347 -13.26 -0.84 1.67
C PRO A 347 -12.07 0.07 1.94
N TRP A 348 -10.87 -0.46 2.18
CA TRP A 348 -9.69 0.42 2.31
C TRP A 348 -9.01 0.74 0.99
N SER A 349 -9.43 0.06 -0.09
CA SER A 349 -8.83 0.19 -1.41
C SER A 349 -8.96 1.60 -1.97
N ARG A 350 -7.94 1.98 -2.73
CA ARG A 350 -7.81 3.22 -3.50
C ARG A 350 -7.71 2.88 -4.99
N PRO A 351 -7.94 3.86 -5.89
CA PRO A 351 -7.72 3.64 -7.32
C PRO A 351 -6.34 3.03 -7.59
N GLY A 352 -6.31 1.89 -8.27
CA GLY A 352 -5.09 1.16 -8.62
C GLY A 352 -4.57 0.18 -7.57
N ASP A 353 -5.19 0.08 -6.39
CA ASP A 353 -4.86 -0.96 -5.42
C ASP A 353 -5.16 -2.36 -5.97
N TYR A 354 -4.40 -3.36 -5.56
CA TYR A 354 -4.50 -4.70 -6.12
C TYR A 354 -4.07 -5.82 -5.17
N VAL A 355 -4.50 -7.03 -5.52
CA VAL A 355 -3.92 -8.30 -5.04
C VAL A 355 -3.25 -9.02 -6.21
N LEU A 356 -2.04 -9.51 -5.97
CA LEU A 356 -1.29 -10.33 -6.91
C LEU A 356 -1.23 -11.77 -6.40
N PHE A 357 -1.84 -12.69 -7.14
CA PHE A 357 -1.73 -14.13 -6.91
C PHE A 357 -0.70 -14.77 -7.85
N ARG A 358 -0.19 -15.93 -7.44
CA ARG A 358 0.47 -16.90 -8.31
C ARG A 358 -0.38 -18.16 -8.40
N ALA A 359 -0.66 -18.62 -9.61
CA ALA A 359 -1.34 -19.89 -9.84
C ALA A 359 -0.41 -21.06 -9.47
N LEU A 360 -0.88 -21.98 -8.65
CA LEU A 360 -0.11 -23.17 -8.21
C LEU A 360 -0.44 -24.40 -9.04
N THR A 361 -1.59 -24.41 -9.70
CA THR A 361 -1.98 -25.38 -10.74
C THR A 361 -2.54 -24.63 -11.95
N ASP A 362 -2.86 -25.34 -13.03
CA ASP A 362 -3.61 -24.76 -14.14
C ASP A 362 -5.03 -24.50 -13.64
N ILE A 363 -5.51 -23.26 -13.72
CA ILE A 363 -6.77 -22.87 -13.08
C ILE A 363 -7.70 -22.11 -14.03
N VAL A 364 -8.99 -22.35 -13.86
CA VAL A 364 -10.07 -21.50 -14.39
C VAL A 364 -10.52 -20.59 -13.27
N CYS A 365 -10.45 -19.29 -13.49
CA CYS A 365 -10.78 -18.25 -12.54
C CYS A 365 -12.07 -17.52 -12.96
N VAL A 366 -12.71 -16.86 -12.00
CA VAL A 366 -13.78 -15.90 -12.23
C VAL A 366 -13.68 -14.75 -11.23
N ASN A 367 -13.94 -13.54 -11.71
CA ASN A 367 -14.10 -12.35 -10.89
C ASN A 367 -15.44 -11.70 -11.17
N SER A 368 -16.17 -11.32 -10.12
CA SER A 368 -17.39 -10.51 -10.21
C SER A 368 -17.09 -9.13 -9.65
N ALA A 369 -17.39 -8.06 -10.41
CA ALA A 369 -17.40 -6.72 -9.86
C ALA A 369 -18.70 -6.56 -9.06
N CYS A 370 -18.58 -6.59 -7.72
CA CYS A 370 -19.72 -6.72 -6.82
C CYS A 370 -20.75 -5.61 -7.06
N PRO A 371 -22.04 -5.94 -7.26
CA PRO A 371 -23.09 -4.96 -7.51
C PRO A 371 -23.67 -4.36 -6.22
N ASP A 372 -23.19 -4.71 -5.03
CA ASP A 372 -23.83 -4.26 -3.79
C ASP A 372 -23.73 -2.75 -3.58
N ASP A 373 -24.85 -2.06 -3.81
CA ASP A 373 -25.06 -0.64 -3.53
C ASP A 373 -26.00 -0.42 -2.33
N THR A 374 -26.38 -1.50 -1.64
CA THR A 374 -27.32 -1.48 -0.50
C THR A 374 -26.60 -1.40 0.85
N SER A 375 -25.27 -1.52 0.84
CA SER A 375 -24.40 -1.51 2.02
C SER A 375 -23.11 -0.71 1.75
N PRO A 376 -22.27 -0.45 2.77
CA PRO A 376 -21.01 0.26 2.56
C PRO A 376 -19.95 -0.56 1.80
N ALA A 377 -20.23 -1.83 1.46
CA ALA A 377 -19.29 -2.75 0.85
C ALA A 377 -18.60 -2.23 -0.42
N ASN A 378 -19.29 -1.48 -1.27
CA ASN A 378 -18.66 -0.84 -2.44
C ASN A 378 -18.54 0.68 -2.29
N GLY A 379 -18.52 1.19 -1.05
CA GLY A 379 -18.59 2.62 -0.73
C GLY A 379 -19.78 3.33 -1.40
N TRP A 380 -20.90 2.62 -1.56
CA TRP A 380 -22.18 3.11 -2.09
C TRP A 380 -22.29 3.38 -3.60
N TYR A 381 -21.24 3.16 -4.39
CA TYR A 381 -21.37 3.22 -5.85
C TYR A 381 -20.48 2.21 -6.54
N LEU A 382 -20.92 1.76 -7.70
CA LEU A 382 -20.29 0.67 -8.40
C LEU A 382 -19.27 1.20 -9.41
N SER A 383 -18.16 0.50 -9.54
CA SER A 383 -17.15 0.72 -10.57
C SER A 383 -16.63 -0.63 -11.10
N ASP A 384 -15.63 -0.57 -11.97
CA ASP A 384 -15.10 -1.76 -12.63
C ASP A 384 -13.98 -2.41 -11.81
N ILE A 385 -13.75 -3.69 -12.07
CA ILE A 385 -12.56 -4.42 -11.63
C ILE A 385 -11.71 -4.72 -12.85
N HIS A 386 -10.40 -4.72 -12.68
CA HIS A 386 -9.49 -5.05 -13.76
C HIS A 386 -8.60 -6.23 -13.41
N VAL A 387 -8.44 -7.16 -14.35
CA VAL A 387 -7.62 -8.34 -14.18
C VAL A 387 -6.50 -8.31 -15.22
N ARG A 388 -5.27 -8.47 -14.77
CA ARG A 388 -4.10 -8.73 -15.61
C ARG A 388 -3.48 -10.06 -15.25
N THR A 389 -2.90 -10.75 -16.21
CA THR A 389 -2.05 -11.92 -15.93
C THR A 389 -0.64 -11.69 -16.44
N TYR A 390 0.34 -12.29 -15.78
CA TYR A 390 1.75 -12.16 -16.14
C TYR A 390 2.42 -13.52 -16.21
N SER A 391 3.40 -13.67 -17.09
CA SER A 391 4.16 -14.90 -17.21
C SER A 391 4.90 -15.22 -15.91
N GLY A 392 4.94 -16.50 -15.54
CA GLY A 392 5.75 -17.04 -14.45
C GLY A 392 7.26 -16.90 -14.65
N ALA A 393 7.71 -16.44 -15.83
CA ALA A 393 9.08 -16.01 -16.07
C ALA A 393 9.42 -14.67 -15.42
N GLN A 394 8.41 -13.86 -15.08
CA GLN A 394 8.59 -12.64 -14.29
C GLN A 394 8.89 -12.98 -12.83
N SER A 395 9.57 -12.07 -12.14
CA SER A 395 9.82 -12.17 -10.70
C SER A 395 9.17 -11.00 -9.98
N PHE A 396 8.26 -11.31 -9.06
CA PHE A 396 7.63 -10.34 -8.17
C PHE A 396 7.95 -10.71 -6.73
N SER A 397 8.50 -9.77 -5.97
CA SER A 397 8.77 -9.97 -4.54
C SER A 397 7.47 -10.12 -3.76
N ARG A 398 7.47 -11.04 -2.79
CA ARG A 398 6.37 -11.15 -1.83
C ARG A 398 6.28 -9.86 -1.03
N SER A 399 5.07 -9.36 -0.77
CA SER A 399 4.91 -8.14 0.02
C SER A 399 3.50 -7.98 0.57
N ILE A 400 3.39 -7.52 1.81
CA ILE A 400 2.12 -7.12 2.44
C ILE A 400 2.13 -5.60 2.61
N ALA A 401 0.99 -4.94 2.41
CA ALA A 401 0.81 -3.56 2.83
C ALA A 401 0.91 -3.43 4.35
N TYR A 402 1.88 -2.65 4.82
CA TYR A 402 2.01 -2.19 6.19
C TYR A 402 1.68 -0.69 6.28
N ARG A 403 0.83 -0.30 7.22
CA ARG A 403 0.52 1.12 7.49
C ARG A 403 1.04 1.49 8.89
N PRO A 404 1.98 2.46 9.00
CA PRO A 404 2.46 2.95 10.30
C PRO A 404 1.34 3.57 11.15
N THR A 405 0.40 4.27 10.51
CA THR A 405 -0.81 4.84 11.14
C THR A 405 -2.04 4.56 10.26
N PRO A 406 -3.28 4.63 10.78
CA PRO A 406 -4.49 4.41 9.98
C PRO A 406 -4.58 5.30 8.72
N GLU A 407 -4.00 6.50 8.76
CA GLU A 407 -4.02 7.51 7.71
C GLU A 407 -2.80 7.45 6.79
N SER A 408 -1.83 6.57 7.07
CA SER A 408 -0.62 6.41 6.28
C SER A 408 -0.89 5.67 4.97
N GLU A 409 -0.14 5.99 3.92
CA GLU A 409 -0.09 5.18 2.70
C GLU A 409 0.40 3.76 3.01
N PRO A 410 -0.14 2.72 2.32
CA PRO A 410 0.35 1.37 2.50
C PRO A 410 1.80 1.30 2.00
N LYS A 411 2.70 0.83 2.86
CA LYS A 411 4.09 0.56 2.49
C LYS A 411 4.24 -0.94 2.30
N MET A 412 4.69 -1.33 1.12
CA MET A 412 4.97 -2.72 0.80
C MET A 412 6.14 -3.23 1.64
N THR A 413 6.01 -4.44 2.22
CA THR A 413 7.08 -5.13 2.93
C THR A 413 8.34 -5.20 2.06
N LYS A 414 9.47 -4.81 2.64
CA LYS A 414 10.75 -4.74 1.95
C LYS A 414 11.69 -5.87 2.37
N GLU A 415 12.64 -6.14 1.51
CA GLU A 415 13.80 -6.95 1.84
C GLU A 415 14.87 -6.06 2.50
N THR A 416 15.60 -6.62 3.47
CA THR A 416 16.77 -5.96 4.05
C THR A 416 17.99 -6.15 3.17
N ALA A 417 19.06 -5.37 3.38
CA ALA A 417 20.34 -5.62 2.74
C ALA A 417 20.92 -7.02 3.02
N PHE A 418 20.45 -7.70 4.07
CA PHE A 418 20.87 -9.05 4.45
C PHE A 418 19.90 -10.13 3.98
N HIS A 419 18.81 -9.79 3.28
CA HIS A 419 17.77 -10.74 2.92
C HIS A 419 18.29 -11.87 2.04
N ALA A 420 19.05 -11.58 0.98
CA ALA A 420 19.54 -12.60 0.05
C ALA A 420 20.34 -13.74 0.73
N PRO A 421 21.35 -13.48 1.58
CA PRO A 421 22.04 -14.55 2.30
C PRO A 421 21.18 -15.21 3.40
N ILE A 422 20.22 -14.49 4.00
CA ILE A 422 19.31 -15.05 5.02
C ILE A 422 18.29 -16.00 4.39
N SER A 423 17.65 -15.61 3.29
CA SER A 423 16.61 -16.39 2.61
C SER A 423 17.16 -17.66 1.94
N ALA A 424 18.47 -17.70 1.68
CA ALA A 424 19.16 -18.93 1.29
C ALA A 424 19.25 -19.97 2.43
N LYS A 425 19.12 -19.55 3.69
CA LYS A 425 19.27 -20.40 4.89
C LYS A 425 17.94 -20.83 5.51
N THR A 426 16.84 -20.18 5.16
CA THR A 426 15.52 -20.53 5.67
C THR A 426 14.41 -20.17 4.70
N ARG A 427 13.32 -20.93 4.75
CA ARG A 427 12.04 -20.57 4.13
C ARG A 427 11.02 -20.03 5.14
N ASN A 428 11.34 -20.07 6.44
CA ASN A 428 10.48 -19.58 7.51
C ASN A 428 10.76 -18.08 7.71
N MET A 429 10.10 -17.25 6.90
CA MET A 429 10.18 -15.80 6.97
C MET A 429 8.89 -15.24 7.57
N VAL A 430 9.01 -14.17 8.34
CA VAL A 430 7.90 -13.43 8.93
C VAL A 430 8.00 -11.95 8.53
N GLU A 431 6.84 -11.31 8.43
CA GLU A 431 6.73 -9.86 8.31
C GLU A 431 6.98 -9.24 9.69
N TYR A 432 7.89 -8.28 9.78
CA TYR A 432 8.12 -7.51 10.98
C TYR A 432 8.31 -6.03 10.65
N LYS A 433 7.29 -5.22 10.95
CA LYS A 433 7.31 -3.74 10.86
C LYS A 433 7.74 -3.23 9.46
N GLY A 434 7.21 -3.82 8.41
CA GLY A 434 7.47 -3.50 7.00
C GLY A 434 8.64 -4.26 6.37
N TYR A 435 9.17 -5.32 6.99
CA TYR A 435 10.33 -6.05 6.48
C TYR A 435 10.22 -7.57 6.59
N TRP A 436 10.85 -8.29 5.66
CA TRP A 436 10.97 -9.75 5.71
C TRP A 436 12.18 -10.18 6.56
N LEU A 437 11.90 -10.84 7.69
CA LEU A 437 12.92 -11.38 8.59
C LEU A 437 12.81 -12.91 8.76
N PRO A 438 13.90 -13.62 9.10
CA PRO A 438 13.85 -15.04 9.40
C PRO A 438 13.21 -15.25 10.78
N GLN A 439 12.18 -16.10 10.86
CA GLN A 439 11.59 -16.48 12.14
C GLN A 439 12.42 -17.58 12.83
N VAL A 440 12.88 -18.57 12.05
CA VAL A 440 13.71 -19.70 12.49
C VAL A 440 14.56 -20.17 11.31
N TYR A 441 15.82 -20.52 11.53
CA TYR A 441 16.68 -21.13 10.53
C TYR A 441 16.41 -22.64 10.42
N SER A 442 16.06 -23.10 9.21
CA SER A 442 15.56 -24.46 8.97
C SER A 442 16.54 -25.57 9.35
N ALA A 443 17.85 -25.30 9.36
CA ALA A 443 18.87 -26.31 9.64
C ALA A 443 19.04 -26.64 11.15
N HIS A 444 18.71 -25.70 12.04
CA HIS A 444 19.11 -25.76 13.45
C HIS A 444 17.90 -25.67 14.41
N GLY A 445 16.88 -24.90 14.03
CA GLY A 445 15.71 -24.68 14.88
C GLY A 445 15.99 -23.75 16.07
N SER A 446 14.91 -23.30 16.71
CA SER A 446 14.96 -22.27 17.76
C SER A 446 15.76 -22.66 19.01
N ILE A 447 15.80 -23.95 19.36
CA ILE A 447 16.53 -24.43 20.55
C ILE A 447 18.05 -24.31 20.34
N GLU A 448 18.56 -24.70 19.18
CA GLU A 448 20.00 -24.58 18.90
C GLU A 448 20.42 -23.12 18.73
N GLU A 449 19.57 -22.28 18.11
CA GLU A 449 19.78 -20.83 18.05
C GLU A 449 19.87 -20.20 19.45
N TYR A 450 19.02 -20.62 20.39
CA TYR A 450 19.08 -20.19 21.79
C TYR A 450 20.42 -20.56 22.44
N TRP A 451 20.85 -21.81 22.31
CA TRP A 451 22.14 -22.24 22.88
C TRP A 451 23.33 -21.55 22.22
N ALA A 452 23.28 -21.32 20.90
CA ALA A 452 24.30 -20.53 20.20
C ALA A 452 24.39 -19.10 20.75
N CYS A 453 23.27 -18.47 21.07
CA CYS A 453 23.25 -17.15 21.70
C CYS A 453 23.80 -17.17 23.13
N ARG A 454 23.61 -18.26 23.88
CA ARG A 454 24.07 -18.36 25.28
C ARG A 454 25.53 -18.79 25.44
N GLU A 455 26.05 -19.56 24.50
CA GLU A 455 27.35 -20.23 24.61
C GLU A 455 28.37 -19.79 23.56
N LYS A 456 27.92 -19.10 22.50
CA LYS A 456 28.75 -18.69 21.37
C LYS A 456 28.42 -17.25 20.96
N ALA A 457 27.97 -17.05 19.74
CA ALA A 457 27.47 -15.78 19.23
C ALA A 457 26.40 -16.02 18.17
N VAL A 458 25.47 -15.08 18.06
CA VAL A 458 24.45 -15.02 17.02
C VAL A 458 24.47 -13.66 16.34
N VAL A 459 24.00 -13.63 15.10
CA VAL A 459 23.81 -12.42 14.32
C VAL A 459 22.32 -12.26 14.04
N LEU A 460 21.77 -11.11 14.40
CA LEU A 460 20.36 -10.78 14.24
C LEU A 460 20.23 -9.62 13.27
N ASP A 461 19.37 -9.77 12.25
CA ASP A 461 18.98 -8.68 11.39
C ASP A 461 17.96 -7.79 12.11
N LEU A 462 18.43 -6.62 12.53
CA LEU A 462 17.64 -5.61 13.22
C LEU A 462 17.34 -4.41 12.31
N SER A 463 17.53 -4.55 10.99
CA SER A 463 17.18 -3.54 9.98
C SER A 463 15.80 -2.92 10.19
N PRO A 464 14.76 -3.65 10.66
CA PRO A 464 13.45 -3.06 10.86
C PRO A 464 13.37 -2.08 12.04
N LEU A 465 14.33 -2.06 12.96
CA LEU A 465 14.36 -1.02 14.00
C LEU A 465 14.48 0.35 13.34
N ARG A 466 13.69 1.30 13.83
CA ARG A 466 13.60 2.65 13.28
C ARG A 466 14.79 3.47 13.71
N LYS A 467 15.43 4.14 12.74
CA LYS A 467 16.54 5.06 12.98
C LYS A 467 16.09 6.48 12.72
N PHE A 468 16.34 7.36 13.68
CA PHE A 468 16.06 8.78 13.56
C PHE A 468 17.34 9.57 13.88
N GLU A 469 17.79 10.34 12.90
CA GLU A 469 18.88 11.31 13.06
C GLU A 469 18.32 12.56 13.73
N VAL A 470 18.87 12.91 14.88
CA VAL A 470 18.51 14.07 15.67
C VAL A 470 19.69 15.04 15.64
N THR A 471 19.54 16.11 14.86
CA THR A 471 20.64 17.02 14.51
C THR A 471 20.25 18.47 14.73
N GLY A 472 21.16 19.28 15.28
CA GLY A 472 20.96 20.71 15.48
C GLY A 472 21.38 21.17 16.88
N PRO A 473 21.54 22.48 17.08
CA PRO A 473 22.13 23.04 18.30
C PRO A 473 21.39 22.66 19.59
N ASP A 474 20.10 22.31 19.50
CA ASP A 474 19.28 21.93 20.64
C ASP A 474 19.03 20.41 20.73
N ALA A 475 19.78 19.59 19.99
CA ALA A 475 19.63 18.13 19.96
C ALA A 475 19.82 17.48 21.33
N GLU A 476 20.85 17.85 22.09
CA GLU A 476 21.06 17.31 23.45
C GLU A 476 19.89 17.65 24.37
N ALA A 477 19.32 18.86 24.25
CA ALA A 477 18.18 19.29 25.05
C ALA A 477 16.92 18.48 24.75
N LEU A 478 16.63 18.24 23.46
CA LEU A 478 15.52 17.38 23.07
C LEU A 478 15.72 15.95 23.60
N MET A 479 16.90 15.36 23.35
CA MET A 479 17.18 13.99 23.76
C MET A 479 17.15 13.83 25.28
N GLN A 480 17.62 14.84 26.03
CA GLN A 480 17.53 14.87 27.49
C GLN A 480 16.09 14.95 28.00
N TRP A 481 15.21 15.62 27.25
CA TRP A 481 13.80 15.78 27.62
C TRP A 481 13.00 14.49 27.40
N VAL A 482 13.19 13.85 26.26
CA VAL A 482 12.35 12.71 25.82
C VAL A 482 12.79 11.36 26.37
N LEU A 483 14.02 11.26 26.89
CA LEU A 483 14.60 10.00 27.35
C LEU A 483 14.84 9.97 28.85
N THR A 484 14.75 8.76 29.39
CA THR A 484 14.93 8.47 30.82
C THR A 484 16.39 8.51 31.29
N ARG A 485 17.36 8.39 30.37
CA ARG A 485 18.81 8.48 30.67
C ARG A 485 19.29 9.93 30.65
N ASP A 486 20.30 10.22 31.46
CA ASP A 486 21.01 11.51 31.47
C ASP A 486 21.92 11.63 30.24
N MET A 487 21.44 12.35 29.22
CA MET A 487 22.15 12.54 27.94
C MET A 487 23.38 13.43 28.08
N LYS A 488 23.45 14.28 29.10
CA LYS A 488 24.61 15.15 29.35
C LYS A 488 25.86 14.35 29.75
N LYS A 489 25.67 13.14 30.28
CA LYS A 489 26.76 12.22 30.64
C LYS A 489 27.22 11.34 29.47
N LEU A 490 26.48 11.32 28.37
CA LEU A 490 26.84 10.53 27.20
C LEU A 490 27.93 11.26 26.41
N SER A 491 29.12 10.69 26.32
CA SER A 491 30.23 11.28 25.55
C SER A 491 30.08 10.99 24.05
N VAL A 492 30.70 11.82 23.20
CA VAL A 492 30.74 11.56 21.74
C VAL A 492 31.39 10.21 21.47
N GLY A 493 30.80 9.43 20.58
CA GLY A 493 31.17 8.05 20.24
C GLY A 493 30.53 6.98 21.15
N GLN A 494 29.79 7.37 22.19
CA GLN A 494 29.12 6.41 23.07
C GLN A 494 27.69 6.07 22.61
N VAL A 495 27.25 4.89 23.03
CA VAL A 495 25.89 4.39 22.89
C VAL A 495 25.33 3.99 24.25
N VAL A 496 24.06 4.28 24.50
CA VAL A 496 23.34 3.84 25.71
C VAL A 496 21.95 3.32 25.38
N TYR A 497 21.48 2.36 26.17
CA TYR A 497 20.08 1.96 26.16
C TYR A 497 19.23 2.92 27.01
N SER A 498 18.07 3.31 26.49
CA SER A 498 17.12 4.17 27.19
C SER A 498 15.68 3.84 26.80
N ALA A 499 14.73 4.38 27.55
CA ALA A 499 13.31 4.34 27.26
C ALA A 499 12.80 5.76 27.00
N MET A 500 11.89 5.88 26.04
CA MET A 500 11.10 7.05 25.73
C MET A 500 9.72 6.88 26.35
N CYS A 501 9.27 7.85 27.15
CA CYS A 501 8.04 7.73 27.92
C CYS A 501 7.15 8.97 27.77
N TYR A 502 5.84 8.76 27.87
CA TYR A 502 4.88 9.81 28.11
C TYR A 502 5.10 10.47 29.48
N PRO A 503 4.56 11.69 29.73
CA PRO A 503 4.64 12.35 31.03
C PRO A 503 4.06 11.54 32.20
N HIS A 504 3.10 10.65 31.95
CA HIS A 504 2.52 9.76 32.96
C HIS A 504 3.35 8.47 33.18
N GLY A 505 4.53 8.36 32.58
CA GLY A 505 5.45 7.22 32.73
C GLY A 505 5.14 6.01 31.85
N GLY A 506 4.10 6.04 31.01
CA GLY A 506 3.84 4.99 30.04
C GLY A 506 4.89 4.98 28.95
N MET A 507 5.37 3.79 28.57
CA MET A 507 6.42 3.65 27.56
C MET A 507 5.86 3.93 26.16
N ILE A 508 6.56 4.77 25.41
CA ILE A 508 6.32 5.04 24.00
C ILE A 508 7.14 4.05 23.17
N ASP A 509 8.44 3.95 23.46
CA ASP A 509 9.41 3.13 22.76
C ASP A 509 10.64 2.91 23.64
N ASP A 510 11.44 1.89 23.34
CA ASP A 510 12.72 1.63 23.97
C ASP A 510 13.78 1.30 22.93
N GLY A 511 15.04 1.61 23.25
CA GLY A 511 16.06 1.60 22.23
C GLY A 511 17.41 2.14 22.64
N THR A 512 18.24 2.37 21.63
CA THR A 512 19.61 2.87 21.81
C THR A 512 19.76 4.29 21.29
N VAL A 513 20.56 5.07 22.00
CA VAL A 513 20.98 6.42 21.59
C VAL A 513 22.46 6.39 21.29
N PHE A 514 22.85 6.76 20.08
CA PHE A 514 24.22 7.05 19.73
C PHE A 514 24.46 8.56 19.82
N ARG A 515 25.54 8.99 20.46
CA ARG A 515 26.02 10.37 20.36
C ARG A 515 27.15 10.42 19.34
N LEU A 516 26.83 10.84 18.12
CA LEU A 516 27.77 10.88 16.98
C LEU A 516 28.60 12.16 16.95
N GLY A 517 28.12 13.22 17.59
CA GLY A 517 28.81 14.50 17.72
C GLY A 517 28.27 15.31 18.87
N ARG A 518 28.68 16.59 18.96
CA ARG A 518 28.19 17.49 20.01
C ARG A 518 26.67 17.66 19.93
N ASP A 519 26.18 17.91 18.72
CA ASP A 519 24.81 18.32 18.38
C ASP A 519 24.13 17.28 17.45
N ASN A 520 24.58 16.02 17.56
CA ASN A 520 24.34 14.95 16.60
C ASN A 520 24.08 13.65 17.34
N PHE A 521 22.82 13.21 17.35
CA PHE A 521 22.38 11.98 17.99
C PHE A 521 21.65 11.10 16.98
N ARG A 522 21.62 9.79 17.24
CA ARG A 522 20.76 8.83 16.54
C ARG A 522 19.98 8.01 17.54
N TRP A 523 18.66 8.04 17.43
CA TRP A 523 17.76 7.12 18.14
C TRP A 523 17.53 5.88 17.28
N ILE A 524 17.68 4.70 17.86
CA ILE A 524 17.30 3.42 17.25
C ILE A 524 16.31 2.71 18.17
N GLY A 525 15.05 2.63 17.76
CA GLY A 525 13.94 2.06 18.55
C GLY A 525 13.00 1.18 17.71
N GLY A 526 11.94 0.66 18.34
CA GLY A 526 11.02 -0.30 17.73
C GLY A 526 9.85 0.33 16.96
N ASP A 527 9.54 1.61 17.19
CA ASP A 527 8.30 2.22 16.71
C ASP A 527 8.50 3.43 15.79
N ASP A 528 7.65 3.53 14.75
CA ASP A 528 7.62 4.68 13.83
C ASP A 528 7.19 5.97 14.55
N TYR A 529 6.35 5.85 15.57
CA TYR A 529 5.82 6.99 16.33
C TYR A 529 6.91 7.75 17.10
N SER A 530 8.07 7.12 17.38
CA SER A 530 9.20 7.79 18.03
C SER A 530 9.66 9.04 17.29
N GLY A 531 9.69 9.01 15.96
CA GLY A 531 10.04 10.19 15.14
C GLY A 531 8.99 11.29 15.23
N ILE A 532 7.71 10.93 15.26
CA ILE A 532 6.59 11.86 15.42
C ILE A 532 6.68 12.54 16.79
N TRP A 533 6.80 11.75 17.85
CA TRP A 533 6.91 12.25 19.22
C TRP A 533 8.10 13.21 19.39
N LEU A 534 9.28 12.85 18.88
CA LEU A 534 10.47 13.70 18.93
C LEU A 534 10.24 15.06 18.25
N ARG A 535 9.58 15.09 17.08
CA ARG A 535 9.25 16.33 16.38
C ARG A 535 8.21 17.16 17.14
N GLU A 536 7.15 16.54 17.66
CA GLU A 536 6.13 17.22 18.46
C GLU A 536 6.73 17.86 19.72
N GLN A 537 7.64 17.16 20.41
CA GLN A 537 8.31 17.72 21.58
C GLN A 537 9.28 18.86 21.20
N ALA A 538 10.00 18.73 20.08
CA ALA A 538 10.86 19.79 19.58
C ALA A 538 10.07 21.08 19.27
N GLU A 539 8.94 20.95 18.58
CA GLU A 539 8.04 22.06 18.26
C GLU A 539 7.47 22.69 19.53
N LYS A 540 6.91 21.87 20.43
CA LYS A 540 6.32 22.32 21.70
C LYS A 540 7.30 23.11 22.56
N LEU A 541 8.58 22.73 22.53
CA LEU A 541 9.64 23.38 23.31
C LEU A 541 10.34 24.51 22.53
N GLY A 542 10.00 24.74 21.26
CA GLY A 542 10.63 25.74 20.40
C GLY A 542 12.12 25.48 20.14
N LEU A 543 12.53 24.21 20.10
CA LEU A 543 13.93 23.81 19.93
C LEU A 543 14.35 23.86 18.46
N ARG A 544 15.58 24.31 18.19
CA ARG A 544 16.19 24.26 16.87
C ARG A 544 16.87 22.91 16.67
N VAL A 545 16.07 21.94 16.26
CA VAL A 545 16.54 20.58 15.96
C VAL A 545 15.74 20.00 14.80
N MET A 546 16.40 19.18 13.99
CA MET A 546 15.79 18.39 12.93
C MET A 546 15.81 16.91 13.35
N VAL A 547 14.67 16.24 13.17
CA VAL A 547 14.49 14.81 13.45
C VAL A 547 14.04 14.14 12.17
N ARG A 548 14.95 13.37 11.57
CA ARG A 548 14.81 12.81 10.22
C ARG A 548 15.04 11.30 10.23
N SER A 549 14.19 10.54 9.57
CA SER A 549 14.33 9.09 9.49
C SER A 549 15.50 8.71 8.57
N SER A 550 16.25 7.69 8.98
CA SER A 550 17.31 7.07 8.18
C SER A 550 17.12 5.55 8.06
N THR A 551 15.93 5.05 8.40
CA THR A 551 15.65 3.61 8.50
C THR A 551 15.91 2.88 7.18
N ASP A 552 15.41 3.42 6.07
CA ASP A 552 15.60 2.83 4.73
C ASP A 552 17.03 3.02 4.18
N GLN A 553 17.83 3.90 4.79
CA GLN A 553 19.21 4.16 4.39
C GLN A 553 20.23 3.33 5.19
N LEU A 554 19.85 2.84 6.37
CA LEU A 554 20.74 2.13 7.30
C LEU A 554 20.15 0.79 7.76
N HIS A 555 20.69 -0.29 7.19
CA HIS A 555 20.50 -1.66 7.67
C HIS A 555 21.48 -1.97 8.81
N ASN A 556 21.02 -2.66 9.86
CA ASN A 556 21.84 -2.96 11.05
C ASN A 556 21.76 -4.43 11.43
N LEU A 557 22.90 -4.97 11.82
CA LEU A 557 23.04 -6.28 12.44
C LEU A 557 23.40 -6.10 13.91
N ALA A 558 22.80 -6.90 14.78
CA ALA A 558 23.29 -7.08 16.14
C ALA A 558 24.10 -8.37 16.24
N VAL A 559 25.22 -8.31 16.95
CA VAL A 559 25.99 -9.48 17.37
C VAL A 559 25.78 -9.65 18.87
N GLN A 560 25.28 -10.81 19.28
CA GLN A 560 24.99 -11.14 20.68
C GLN A 560 25.63 -12.48 21.03
N GLY A 561 26.04 -12.68 22.30
CA GLY A 561 26.75 -13.86 22.77
C GLY A 561 27.16 -13.73 24.23
#